data_AF-A0A1F5Z1L0-F1
#
_entry.id   AF-A0A1F5Z1L0-F1
#
_cell.length_a   1.000
_cell.length_b   1.000
_cell.length_c   1.000
_cell.angle_alpha   90.00
_cell.angle_beta   90.00
_cell.angle_gamma   90.00
#
_symmetry.space_group_name_H-M   'P 1'
#
loop_
_entity.id
_entity.type
_entity.pdbx_description
1 polymer ?
#
loop_
_entity_poly.entity_id
_entity_poly.type
_entity_poly.pdbx_seq_one_letter_code
_entity_poly.pdbx_strand_id
1 'polypeptide(L)'
;MGRIVPCGTLPFIITCGNIDMSTSFLNVGIKFEKPKVSNDPDLIIIEKEEGKSEIVIAQIHELQRQLTLMPLGGAGRLVVIIDAQTLNVSAQNALLKTLEEPPVNTIIKLYVDHEDNLLPTIVSRCIIIRSTPNSQSLIPDLNLLNLIKENNIKEGFKWAETIKERTEAVRIIDDMLTAKEAIPVFRKLQKAKKYLMANCNVRLTLENLFIL
;
A
#
# COMPACT_ATOMS: atom_id res chain seq x y z
N MET A 1 -21.62 -11.11 -11.00
CA MET A 1 -20.64 -12.22 -11.02
C MET A 1 -19.24 -11.66 -10.79
N GLY A 2 -18.71 -11.79 -9.57
CA GLY A 2 -17.32 -11.46 -9.30
C GLY A 2 -16.40 -12.46 -10.00
N ARG A 3 -15.54 -11.99 -10.90
CA ARG A 3 -14.52 -12.85 -11.51
C ARG A 3 -13.54 -13.26 -10.41
N ILE A 4 -13.63 -14.51 -10.01
CA ILE A 4 -12.59 -15.20 -9.24
C ILE A 4 -11.39 -15.30 -10.17
N VAL A 5 -10.30 -14.60 -9.85
CA VAL A 5 -9.02 -14.73 -10.56
C VAL A 5 -8.50 -16.14 -10.26
N PRO A 6 -8.26 -16.99 -11.27
CA PRO A 6 -7.93 -18.39 -11.04
C PRO A 6 -6.59 -18.51 -10.29
N CYS A 7 -6.67 -19.27 -9.20
CA CYS A 7 -5.56 -19.72 -8.36
C CYS A 7 -4.52 -20.47 -9.20
N GLY A 8 -3.28 -19.98 -9.25
CA GLY A 8 -2.19 -20.66 -9.96
C GLY A 8 -0.79 -20.10 -9.67
N THR A 9 -0.67 -18.82 -9.33
CA THR A 9 0.61 -18.22 -8.93
C THR A 9 0.36 -17.28 -7.77
N LEU A 10 1.12 -17.43 -6.69
CA LEU A 10 0.99 -16.59 -5.51
C LEU A 10 1.43 -15.18 -5.88
N PRO A 11 0.59 -14.14 -5.73
CA PRO A 11 0.91 -12.81 -6.23
C PRO A 11 2.10 -12.22 -5.46
N PHE A 12 3.07 -11.67 -6.19
CA PHE A 12 4.12 -10.84 -5.64
C PHE A 12 3.60 -9.41 -5.50
N ILE A 13 3.94 -8.76 -4.40
CA ILE A 13 3.77 -7.31 -4.24
C ILE A 13 5.15 -6.71 -4.34
N ILE A 14 5.32 -5.84 -5.32
CA ILE A 14 6.54 -5.06 -5.49
C ILE A 14 6.23 -3.65 -5.02
N THR A 15 6.90 -3.19 -3.97
CA THR A 15 6.64 -1.89 -3.36
C THR A 15 7.82 -0.94 -3.55
N CYS A 16 7.51 0.33 -3.81
CA CYS A 16 8.47 1.42 -3.94
C CYS A 16 7.94 2.66 -3.21
N GLY A 17 8.82 3.41 -2.55
CA GLY A 17 8.47 4.65 -1.83
C GLY A 17 9.47 5.06 -0.74
N ASN A 18 9.41 6.33 -0.34
CA ASN A 18 10.23 6.94 0.73
C ASN A 18 9.73 6.53 2.13
N ILE A 19 9.72 5.24 2.44
CA ILE A 19 9.59 4.77 3.82
C ILE A 19 11.03 4.60 4.34
N ASP A 20 11.41 5.27 5.43
CA ASP A 20 12.69 5.01 6.11
C ASP A 20 12.76 3.52 6.47
N MET A 21 13.66 2.80 5.81
CA MET A 21 13.57 1.35 5.58
C MET A 21 14.68 0.59 6.33
N SER A 22 14.72 0.70 7.66
CA SER A 22 15.72 0.00 8.48
C SER A 22 15.25 -1.32 9.10
N THR A 23 14.12 -1.89 8.68
CA THR A 23 13.60 -3.12 9.28
C THR A 23 13.38 -4.23 8.26
N SER A 24 13.77 -5.42 8.69
CA SER A 24 13.84 -6.67 7.95
C SER A 24 12.43 -7.18 7.61
N PHE A 25 12.11 -7.32 6.33
CA PHE A 25 10.79 -7.78 5.88
C PHE A 25 10.92 -9.03 5.03
N LEU A 26 10.52 -10.19 5.57
CA LEU A 26 10.38 -11.42 4.79
C LEU A 26 9.13 -12.16 5.26
N ASN A 27 8.23 -12.39 4.30
CA ASN A 27 7.10 -13.34 4.32
C ASN A 27 5.80 -12.85 4.97
N VAL A 28 4.96 -12.19 4.17
CA VAL A 28 3.55 -11.95 4.49
C VAL A 28 2.68 -12.71 3.50
N GLY A 29 1.78 -13.55 4.00
CA GLY A 29 0.84 -14.30 3.18
C GLY A 29 -0.28 -13.43 2.60
N ILE A 30 -0.40 -13.39 1.27
CA ILE A 30 -1.32 -12.51 0.55
C ILE A 30 -2.32 -13.32 -0.30
N LYS A 31 -3.56 -13.47 0.18
CA LYS A 31 -4.74 -13.61 -0.71
C LYS A 31 -5.19 -12.22 -1.18
N PHE A 32 -5.37 -12.03 -2.49
CA PHE A 32 -5.81 -10.77 -3.09
C PHE A 32 -7.34 -10.76 -3.29
N GLU A 33 -7.99 -9.70 -2.83
CA GLU A 33 -9.32 -9.29 -3.29
C GLU A 33 -9.19 -7.92 -3.95
N LYS A 34 -9.76 -7.76 -5.16
CA LYS A 34 -9.73 -6.50 -5.89
C LYS A 34 -10.31 -5.40 -5.00
N PRO A 35 -9.56 -4.32 -4.69
CA PRO A 35 -10.11 -3.22 -3.91
C PRO A 35 -11.35 -2.69 -4.63
N LYS A 36 -12.51 -2.73 -3.95
CA LYS A 36 -13.72 -2.06 -4.43
C LYS A 36 -13.41 -0.58 -4.56
N VAL A 37 -14.00 0.05 -5.58
CA VAL A 37 -13.96 1.51 -5.83
C VAL A 37 -13.93 2.26 -4.50
N SER A 38 -12.77 2.86 -4.21
CA SER A 38 -12.61 3.68 -3.02
C SER A 38 -12.90 5.12 -3.41
N ASN A 39 -13.69 5.82 -2.60
CA ASN A 39 -13.90 7.27 -2.76
C ASN A 39 -12.71 8.08 -2.22
N ASP A 40 -11.56 7.46 -1.97
CA ASP A 40 -10.37 8.13 -1.47
C ASP A 40 -9.60 8.78 -2.63
N PRO A 41 -9.55 10.11 -2.72
CA PRO A 41 -8.85 10.79 -3.80
C PRO A 41 -7.32 10.61 -3.75
N ASP A 42 -6.78 10.12 -2.62
CA ASP A 42 -5.36 9.83 -2.46
C ASP A 42 -5.01 8.36 -2.75
N LEU A 43 -6.00 7.54 -3.13
CA LEU A 43 -5.82 6.18 -3.66
C LEU A 43 -6.02 6.16 -5.18
N ILE A 44 -4.94 5.87 -5.91
CA ILE A 44 -4.98 5.73 -7.37
C ILE A 44 -4.85 4.26 -7.71
N ILE A 45 -5.85 3.69 -8.38
CA ILE A 45 -5.83 2.30 -8.86
C ILE A 45 -5.68 2.32 -10.38
N ILE A 46 -4.66 1.63 -10.88
CA ILE A 46 -4.42 1.43 -12.32
C ILE A 46 -4.64 -0.04 -12.64
N GLU A 47 -5.47 -0.28 -13.64
CA GLU A 47 -5.72 -1.59 -14.22
C GLU A 47 -5.92 -1.46 -15.73
N LYS A 48 -5.99 -2.59 -16.43
CA LYS A 48 -6.37 -2.61 -17.84
C LYS A 48 -7.76 -1.98 -18.00
N GLU A 49 -7.90 -1.08 -18.96
CA GLU A 49 -9.21 -0.56 -19.34
C GLU A 49 -10.11 -1.68 -19.89
N GLU A 50 -11.42 -1.50 -19.81
CA GLU A 50 -12.38 -2.50 -20.28
C GLU A 50 -12.18 -2.78 -21.79
N GLY A 51 -12.05 -4.06 -22.13
CA GLY A 51 -11.78 -4.50 -23.50
C GLY A 51 -10.33 -4.35 -23.96
N LYS A 52 -9.41 -3.90 -23.10
CA LYS A 52 -7.96 -3.84 -23.39
C LYS A 52 -7.23 -5.03 -22.75
N SER A 53 -6.15 -5.45 -23.40
CA SER A 53 -5.25 -6.51 -22.91
C SER A 53 -4.07 -5.99 -22.11
N GLU A 54 -3.75 -4.70 -22.23
CA GLU A 54 -2.53 -4.09 -21.68
C GLU A 54 -2.83 -2.78 -20.97
N ILE A 55 -1.99 -2.44 -19.99
CA ILE A 55 -1.88 -1.09 -19.42
C ILE A 55 -0.89 -0.33 -20.29
N VAL A 56 -1.36 0.75 -20.90
CA VAL A 56 -0.59 1.52 -21.89
C VAL A 56 0.12 2.72 -21.26
N ILE A 57 1.16 3.23 -21.95
CA ILE A 57 1.95 4.38 -21.49
C ILE A 57 1.09 5.61 -21.14
N ALA A 58 -0.02 5.84 -21.84
CA ALA A 58 -0.92 6.96 -21.57
C ALA A 58 -1.47 6.93 -20.14
N GLN A 59 -1.79 5.74 -19.59
CA GLN A 59 -2.25 5.59 -18.22
C GLN A 59 -1.14 5.94 -17.21
N ILE A 60 0.12 5.64 -17.52
CA ILE A 60 1.27 5.98 -16.69
C ILE A 60 1.58 7.48 -16.74
N HIS A 61 1.45 8.12 -17.89
CA HIS A 61 1.57 9.58 -17.98
C HIS A 61 0.45 10.29 -17.20
N GLU A 62 -0.78 9.78 -17.25
CA GLU A 62 -1.87 10.33 -16.44
C GLU A 62 -1.61 10.15 -14.95
N LEU A 63 -1.11 8.98 -14.52
CA LEU A 63 -0.64 8.77 -13.15
C LEU A 63 0.40 9.82 -12.75
N GLN A 64 1.44 10.01 -13.57
CA GLN A 64 2.49 10.97 -13.31
C GLN A 64 1.95 12.39 -13.19
N ARG A 65 1.01 12.78 -14.08
CA ARG A 65 0.32 14.07 -14.01
C ARG A 65 -0.45 14.21 -12.71
N GLN A 66 -1.20 13.20 -12.31
CA GLN A 66 -1.91 13.22 -11.03
C GLN A 66 -0.92 13.40 -9.88
N LEU A 67 0.17 12.64 -9.85
CA LEU A 67 1.24 12.69 -8.85
C LEU A 67 1.92 14.06 -8.69
N THR A 68 1.81 14.98 -9.67
CA THR A 68 2.28 16.36 -9.51
C THR A 68 1.40 17.21 -8.59
N LEU A 69 0.13 16.84 -8.40
CA LEU A 69 -0.79 17.55 -7.53
C LEU A 69 -0.53 17.19 -6.06
N MET A 70 -0.82 18.11 -5.14
CA MET A 70 -0.74 17.81 -3.71
C MET A 70 -1.81 16.78 -3.31
N PRO A 71 -1.53 15.88 -2.35
CA PRO A 71 -2.54 14.98 -1.78
C PRO A 71 -3.65 15.78 -1.06
N LEU A 72 -4.92 15.45 -1.28
CA LEU A 72 -6.05 16.19 -0.70
C LEU A 72 -6.14 15.98 0.82
N GLY A 73 -5.83 14.78 1.31
CA GLY A 73 -5.71 14.47 2.73
C GLY A 73 -4.42 14.98 3.38
N GLY A 74 -3.48 15.51 2.58
CA GLY A 74 -2.21 16.07 3.02
C GLY A 74 -1.25 15.09 3.71
N ALA A 75 -1.52 13.79 3.68
CA ALA A 75 -0.72 12.76 4.36
C ALA A 75 0.20 11.99 3.39
N GLY A 76 -0.23 11.77 2.15
CA GLY A 76 0.51 11.02 1.14
C GLY A 76 -0.42 10.38 0.13
N ARG A 77 0.10 9.50 -0.73
CA ARG A 77 -0.69 8.76 -1.73
C ARG A 77 -0.35 7.29 -1.77
N LEU A 78 -1.34 6.49 -2.15
CA LEU A 78 -1.16 5.09 -2.52
C LEU A 78 -1.49 4.93 -4.00
N VAL A 79 -0.52 4.42 -4.75
CA VAL A 79 -0.73 3.97 -6.12
C VAL A 79 -0.74 2.45 -6.12
N VAL A 80 -1.77 1.85 -6.67
CA VAL A 80 -1.92 0.40 -6.82
C VAL A 80 -2.03 0.08 -8.30
N ILE A 81 -1.06 -0.66 -8.85
CA ILE A 81 -1.13 -1.20 -10.20
C ILE A 81 -1.49 -2.68 -10.12
N ILE A 82 -2.68 -3.04 -10.61
CA ILE A 82 -3.20 -4.40 -10.64
C ILE A 82 -2.77 -5.06 -11.95
N ASP A 83 -2.40 -6.34 -11.89
CA ASP A 83 -1.89 -7.10 -13.03
C ASP A 83 -0.72 -6.37 -13.72
N ALA A 84 0.31 -5.96 -12.96
CA ALA A 84 1.44 -5.18 -13.48
C ALA A 84 2.21 -5.88 -14.62
N GLN A 85 2.12 -7.20 -14.75
CA GLN A 85 2.60 -7.97 -15.91
C GLN A 85 1.96 -7.54 -17.24
N THR A 86 0.83 -6.84 -17.19
CA THR A 86 0.11 -6.33 -18.35
C THR A 86 0.55 -4.92 -18.76
N LEU A 87 1.48 -4.30 -18.02
CA LEU A 87 2.15 -3.08 -18.46
C LEU A 87 2.96 -3.38 -19.71
N ASN A 88 2.64 -2.69 -20.80
CA ASN A 88 3.48 -2.80 -22.00
C ASN A 88 4.87 -2.19 -21.76
N VAL A 89 5.84 -2.54 -22.60
CA VAL A 89 7.25 -2.13 -22.43
C VAL A 89 7.40 -0.61 -22.32
N SER A 90 6.59 0.15 -23.06
CA SER A 90 6.62 1.61 -23.00
C SER A 90 6.10 2.14 -21.65
N ALA A 91 5.02 1.56 -21.12
CA ALA A 91 4.47 1.88 -19.81
C ALA A 91 5.46 1.55 -18.67
N GLN A 92 6.11 0.39 -18.74
CA GLN A 92 7.13 -0.01 -17.76
C GLN A 92 8.31 0.97 -17.73
N ASN A 93 8.83 1.36 -18.90
CA ASN A 93 9.91 2.34 -18.99
C ASN A 93 9.50 3.73 -18.50
N ALA A 94 8.27 4.17 -18.80
CA ALA A 94 7.76 5.45 -18.29
C ALA A 94 7.66 5.44 -16.76
N LEU A 95 7.25 4.32 -16.17
CA LEU A 95 7.10 4.16 -14.72
C LEU A 95 8.45 4.24 -13.97
N LEU A 96 9.57 3.85 -14.60
CA LEU A 96 10.90 3.87 -13.98
C LEU A 96 11.24 5.22 -13.34
N LYS A 97 10.96 6.33 -14.04
CA LYS A 97 11.22 7.68 -13.52
C LYS A 97 10.51 7.93 -12.19
N THR A 98 9.29 7.43 -12.06
CA THR A 98 8.47 7.58 -10.85
C THR A 98 8.93 6.64 -9.73
N LEU A 99 9.50 5.49 -10.06
CA LEU A 99 10.07 4.56 -9.08
C LEU A 99 11.45 5.02 -8.57
N GLU A 100 12.23 5.73 -9.39
CA GLU A 100 13.53 6.30 -9.00
C GLU A 100 13.38 7.44 -8.00
N GLU A 101 12.44 8.35 -8.27
CA GLU A 101 12.17 9.51 -7.44
C GLU A 101 10.66 9.56 -7.14
N PRO A 102 10.16 8.68 -6.26
CA PRO A 102 8.75 8.70 -5.89
C PRO A 102 8.41 10.05 -5.23
N PRO A 103 7.28 10.68 -5.57
CA PRO A 103 6.85 11.90 -4.93
C PRO A 103 6.74 11.72 -3.40
N VAL A 104 6.95 12.79 -2.66
CA VAL A 104 6.95 12.78 -1.19
C VAL A 104 5.70 12.09 -0.65
N ASN A 105 5.88 11.18 0.30
CA ASN A 105 4.83 10.38 0.94
C ASN A 105 3.98 9.54 -0.03
N THR A 106 4.53 9.14 -1.19
CA THR A 106 3.87 8.24 -2.13
C THR A 106 4.39 6.81 -1.98
N ILE A 107 3.47 5.86 -1.87
CA ILE A 107 3.75 4.43 -1.92
C ILE A 107 3.18 3.89 -3.22
N ILE A 108 3.97 3.15 -3.97
CA ILE A 108 3.56 2.51 -5.22
C ILE A 108 3.63 1.00 -5.01
N LYS A 109 2.50 0.31 -5.14
CA LYS A 109 2.39 -1.15 -5.05
C LYS A 109 2.04 -1.71 -6.43
N LEU A 110 2.92 -2.58 -6.94
CA LEU A 110 2.70 -3.34 -8.16
C LEU A 110 2.32 -4.77 -7.78
N TYR A 111 1.16 -5.22 -8.23
CA TYR A 111 0.71 -6.59 -8.05
C TYR A 111 1.04 -7.37 -9.31
N VAL A 112 1.87 -8.40 -9.19
CA VAL A 112 2.34 -9.18 -10.33
C VAL A 112 2.32 -10.67 -10.03
N ASP A 113 2.06 -11.49 -11.04
CA ASP A 113 2.08 -12.95 -10.89
C ASP A 113 3.50 -13.48 -10.61
N HIS A 114 4.52 -12.86 -11.22
CA HIS A 114 5.93 -13.21 -11.07
C HIS A 114 6.81 -11.98 -11.35
N GLU A 115 7.92 -11.82 -10.61
CA GLU A 115 8.83 -10.67 -10.77
C GLU A 115 9.46 -10.61 -12.18
N ASP A 116 9.74 -11.76 -12.80
CA ASP A 116 10.28 -11.87 -14.17
C ASP A 116 9.36 -11.29 -15.27
N ASN A 117 8.08 -11.04 -14.97
CA ASN A 117 7.18 -10.39 -15.92
C ASN A 117 7.42 -8.88 -16.03
N LEU A 118 8.24 -8.31 -15.14
CA LEU A 118 8.62 -6.90 -15.17
C LEU A 118 10.06 -6.75 -15.68
N LEU A 119 10.37 -5.55 -16.19
CA LEU A 119 11.74 -5.22 -16.55
C LEU A 119 12.65 -5.35 -15.32
N PRO A 120 13.85 -5.94 -15.45
CA PRO A 120 14.83 -6.03 -14.35
C PRO A 120 15.15 -4.67 -13.70
N THR A 121 15.03 -3.58 -14.48
CA THR A 121 15.21 -2.21 -14.00
C THR A 121 14.11 -1.75 -13.05
N ILE A 122 12.88 -2.26 -13.17
CA ILE A 122 11.80 -2.04 -12.20
C ILE A 122 12.09 -2.84 -10.94
N VAL A 123 12.37 -4.14 -11.09
CA VAL A 123 12.57 -5.06 -9.95
C VAL A 123 13.72 -4.58 -9.05
N SER A 124 14.81 -4.10 -9.64
CA SER A 124 15.98 -3.58 -8.90
C SER A 124 15.72 -2.30 -8.08
N ARG A 125 14.64 -1.57 -8.33
CA ARG A 125 14.27 -0.32 -7.62
C ARG A 125 13.18 -0.51 -6.59
N CYS A 126 12.76 -1.75 -6.38
CA CYS A 126 11.62 -2.06 -5.55
C CYS A 126 11.95 -3.16 -4.54
N ILE A 127 11.18 -3.18 -3.46
CA ILE A 127 11.18 -4.28 -2.50
C ILE A 127 10.19 -5.33 -2.96
N ILE A 128 10.62 -6.58 -2.98
CA ILE A 128 9.77 -7.71 -3.35
C ILE A 128 9.20 -8.34 -2.08
N ILE A 129 7.88 -8.34 -1.96
CA ILE A 129 7.13 -9.00 -0.90
C ILE A 129 6.44 -10.22 -1.50
N ARG A 130 6.86 -11.40 -1.03
CA ARG A 130 6.34 -12.69 -1.49
C ARG A 130 5.14 -13.09 -0.66
N SER A 131 4.05 -13.41 -1.36
CA SER A 131 2.88 -14.03 -0.75
C SER A 131 3.12 -15.49 -0.44
N THR A 132 3.28 -15.83 0.83
CA THR A 132 3.37 -17.21 1.30
C THR A 132 2.06 -17.61 1.96
N PRO A 133 1.33 -18.63 1.46
CA PRO A 133 -0.02 -18.97 1.95
C PRO A 133 -0.07 -19.41 3.42
N ASN A 134 1.09 -19.60 4.05
CA ASN A 134 1.23 -20.12 5.41
C ASN A 134 2.08 -19.23 6.34
N SER A 135 2.37 -17.98 5.97
CA SER A 135 3.00 -17.06 6.91
C SER A 135 1.98 -16.56 7.91
N GLN A 136 2.04 -17.09 9.13
CA GLN A 136 1.60 -16.34 10.30
C GLN A 136 2.20 -14.94 10.18
N SER A 137 1.34 -13.94 10.02
CA SER A 137 1.76 -12.56 9.81
C SER A 137 2.66 -12.14 10.97
N LEU A 138 3.93 -11.84 10.69
CA LEU A 138 4.80 -11.11 11.62
C LEU A 138 4.37 -9.64 11.77
N ILE A 139 3.33 -9.21 11.04
CA ILE A 139 2.64 -7.94 11.22
C ILE A 139 2.02 -7.95 12.62
N PRO A 140 2.16 -6.86 13.41
CA PRO A 140 1.41 -6.69 14.65
C PRO A 140 -0.08 -6.86 14.35
N ASP A 141 -0.59 -8.03 14.71
CA ASP A 141 -1.94 -8.57 14.54
C ASP A 141 -2.69 -8.13 13.27
N LEU A 142 -2.82 -9.03 12.29
CA LEU A 142 -3.88 -8.97 11.24
C LEU A 142 -5.26 -8.58 11.81
N ASN A 143 -5.52 -8.93 13.08
CA ASN A 143 -6.67 -8.51 13.84
C ASN A 143 -6.81 -6.97 13.88
N LEU A 144 -5.74 -6.24 14.16
CA LEU A 144 -5.77 -4.80 14.34
C LEU A 144 -6.15 -4.04 13.07
N LEU A 145 -5.63 -4.44 11.90
CA LEU A 145 -6.08 -3.86 10.63
C LEU A 145 -7.56 -4.13 10.36
N ASN A 146 -8.09 -5.28 10.80
CA ASN A 146 -9.52 -5.55 10.72
C ASN A 146 -10.32 -4.72 11.72
N LEU A 147 -9.83 -4.54 12.96
CA LEU A 147 -10.44 -3.64 13.95
C LEU A 147 -10.52 -2.19 13.45
N ILE A 148 -9.48 -1.70 12.76
CA ILE A 148 -9.45 -0.36 12.16
C ILE A 148 -10.46 -0.25 11.01
N LYS A 149 -10.59 -1.31 10.18
CA LYS A 149 -11.58 -1.36 9.09
C LYS A 149 -13.01 -1.36 9.64
N GLU A 150 -13.24 -2.12 10.70
CA GLU A 150 -14.55 -2.28 11.34
C GLU A 150 -14.91 -1.13 12.30
N ASN A 151 -14.02 -0.13 12.45
CA ASN A 151 -14.18 0.97 13.41
C ASN A 151 -14.47 0.48 14.83
N ASN A 152 -13.77 -0.57 15.28
CA ASN A 152 -13.99 -1.12 16.61
C ASN A 152 -13.35 -0.24 17.69
N ILE A 153 -14.11 0.76 18.15
CA ILE A 153 -13.66 1.77 19.13
C ILE A 153 -13.20 1.13 20.44
N LYS A 154 -13.92 0.12 20.95
CA LYS A 154 -13.65 -0.48 22.28
C LYS A 154 -12.27 -1.14 22.33
N GLU A 155 -12.02 -2.05 21.40
CA GLU A 155 -10.72 -2.73 21.33
C GLU A 155 -9.62 -1.78 20.85
N GLY A 156 -9.94 -0.85 19.94
CA GLY A 156 -9.00 0.14 19.46
C GLY A 156 -8.46 1.06 20.55
N PHE A 157 -9.31 1.50 21.48
CA PHE A 157 -8.89 2.34 22.61
C PHE A 157 -8.03 1.55 23.59
N LYS A 158 -8.43 0.32 23.90
CA LYS A 158 -7.64 -0.58 24.75
C LYS A 158 -6.25 -0.84 24.17
N TRP A 159 -6.16 -1.03 22.85
CA TRP A 159 -4.89 -1.15 22.14
C TRP A 159 -4.08 0.16 22.19
N ALA A 160 -4.70 1.31 21.95
CA ALA A 160 -4.02 2.61 22.00
C ALA A 160 -3.41 2.91 23.39
N GLU A 161 -3.99 2.38 24.48
CA GLU A 161 -3.45 2.49 25.82
C GLU A 161 -2.18 1.66 26.07
N THR A 162 -1.96 0.59 25.30
CA THR A 162 -0.78 -0.27 25.50
C THR A 162 0.49 0.37 24.96
N ILE A 163 0.37 1.25 23.97
CA ILE A 163 1.49 1.91 23.30
C ILE A 163 1.76 3.27 23.95
N LYS A 164 2.93 3.40 24.59
CA LYS A 164 3.34 4.63 25.28
C LYS A 164 4.35 5.43 24.47
N GLU A 165 5.24 4.72 23.78
CA GLU A 165 6.36 5.33 23.07
C GLU A 165 5.97 5.71 21.65
N ARG A 166 6.31 6.94 21.25
CA ARG A 166 6.06 7.43 19.88
C ARG A 166 6.80 6.60 18.85
N THR A 167 8.05 6.23 19.12
CA THR A 167 8.88 5.45 18.20
C THR A 167 8.25 4.09 17.90
N GLU A 168 7.68 3.46 18.93
CA GLU A 168 6.94 2.20 18.78
C GLU A 168 5.67 2.39 17.95
N ALA A 169 4.89 3.43 18.23
CA ALA A 169 3.69 3.75 17.46
C ALA A 169 4.00 3.99 15.98
N VAL A 170 5.04 4.76 15.66
CA VAL A 170 5.48 5.02 14.28
C VAL A 170 5.87 3.72 13.60
N ARG A 171 6.66 2.87 14.27
CA ARG A 171 7.08 1.57 13.72
C ARG A 171 5.88 0.69 13.39
N ILE A 172 4.89 0.58 14.29
CA ILE A 172 3.69 -0.23 14.06
C ILE A 172 2.88 0.30 12.87
N ILE A 173 2.73 1.62 12.74
CA ILE A 173 2.01 2.21 11.61
C ILE A 173 2.77 1.99 10.30
N ASP A 174 4.09 2.06 10.30
CA ASP A 174 4.91 1.76 9.13
C ASP A 174 4.78 0.29 8.72
N ASP A 175 4.85 -0.63 9.68
CA ASP A 175 4.61 -2.06 9.45
C ASP A 175 3.23 -2.28 8.81
N MET A 176 2.19 -1.61 9.33
CA MET A 176 0.85 -1.68 8.75
C MET A 176 0.77 -1.14 7.33
N LEU A 177 1.38 0.02 7.03
CA LEU A 177 1.31 0.66 5.71
C LEU A 177 1.87 -0.24 4.59
N THR A 178 2.84 -1.09 4.92
CA THR A 178 3.38 -2.07 3.97
C THR A 178 2.39 -3.20 3.66
N ALA A 179 1.52 -3.58 4.60
CA ALA A 179 0.56 -4.66 4.44
C ALA A 179 -0.45 -4.37 3.31
N LYS A 180 -0.93 -5.43 2.64
CA LYS A 180 -2.03 -5.29 1.66
C LYS A 180 -3.33 -4.89 2.36
N GLU A 181 -3.54 -5.37 3.59
CA GLU A 181 -4.76 -5.14 4.36
C GLU A 181 -4.90 -3.67 4.77
N ALA A 182 -3.82 -2.90 4.65
CA ALA A 182 -3.85 -1.47 4.85
C ALA A 182 -4.52 -0.70 3.73
N ILE A 183 -4.68 -1.23 2.50
CA ILE A 183 -5.33 -0.50 1.39
C ILE A 183 -6.65 0.17 1.81
N PRO A 184 -7.63 -0.52 2.41
CA PRO A 184 -8.90 0.10 2.81
C PRO A 184 -8.79 1.13 3.95
N VAL A 185 -7.69 1.12 4.72
CA VAL A 185 -7.47 2.01 5.88
C VAL A 185 -6.24 2.91 5.69
N PHE A 186 -5.71 2.97 4.47
CA PHE A 186 -4.39 3.52 4.18
C PHE A 186 -4.30 4.99 4.58
N ARG A 187 -5.33 5.76 4.23
CA ARG A 187 -5.43 7.17 4.60
C ARG A 187 -5.46 7.39 6.11
N LYS A 188 -6.15 6.51 6.86
CA LYS A 188 -6.17 6.60 8.34
C LYS A 188 -4.76 6.39 8.89
N LEU A 189 -4.07 5.37 8.40
CA LEU A 189 -2.70 5.04 8.79
C LEU A 189 -1.71 6.15 8.43
N GLN A 190 -1.77 6.70 7.21
CA GLN A 190 -0.91 7.82 6.82
C GLN A 190 -1.19 9.08 7.64
N LYS A 191 -2.46 9.40 7.91
CA LYS A 191 -2.84 10.53 8.75
C LYS A 191 -2.30 10.36 10.17
N ALA A 192 -2.40 9.16 10.73
CA ALA A 192 -1.83 8.83 12.03
C ALA A 192 -0.30 8.98 12.03
N LYS A 193 0.40 8.44 11.02
CA LYS A 193 1.86 8.62 10.86
C LYS A 193 2.23 10.10 10.85
N LYS A 194 1.53 10.91 10.04
CA LYS A 194 1.76 12.36 9.96
C LYS A 194 1.61 13.04 11.32
N TYR A 195 0.57 12.70 12.08
CA TYR A 195 0.36 13.27 13.42
C TYR A 195 1.41 12.81 14.43
N LEU A 196 1.81 11.54 14.41
CA LEU A 196 2.89 11.04 15.24
C LEU A 196 4.20 11.79 14.96
N MET A 197 4.55 11.97 13.68
CA MET A 197 5.74 12.72 13.26
C MET A 197 5.65 14.21 13.60
N ALA A 198 4.44 14.79 13.62
CA ALA A 198 4.19 16.17 14.07
C ALA A 198 4.20 16.33 15.61
N ASN A 199 4.68 15.32 16.35
CA ASN A 199 4.77 15.32 17.82
C ASN A 199 3.41 15.40 18.53
N CYS A 200 2.33 14.97 17.87
CA CYS A 200 1.02 14.87 18.51
C CYS A 200 1.02 13.81 19.65
N ASN A 201 -0.01 13.88 20.49
CA ASN A 201 -0.24 12.91 21.55
C ASN A 201 -0.44 11.51 20.94
N VAL A 202 0.38 10.54 21.37
CA VAL A 202 0.43 9.19 20.81
C VAL A 202 -0.95 8.51 20.95
N ARG A 203 -1.47 8.45 22.17
CA ARG A 203 -2.75 7.80 22.47
C ARG A 203 -3.90 8.37 21.64
N LEU A 204 -4.09 9.69 21.65
CA LEU A 204 -5.14 10.35 20.87
C LEU A 204 -4.98 10.10 19.36
N THR A 205 -3.74 10.04 18.87
CA THR A 205 -3.47 9.76 17.46
C THR A 205 -3.87 8.32 17.09
N LEU A 206 -3.60 7.36 17.96
CA LEU A 206 -3.94 5.97 17.76
C LEU A 206 -5.45 5.70 17.91
N GLU A 207 -6.12 6.32 18.89
CA GLU A 207 -7.57 6.25 19.07
C GLU A 207 -8.32 6.76 17.82
N ASN A 208 -7.82 7.82 17.19
CA ASN A 208 -8.40 8.40 15.97
C ASN A 208 -8.38 7.46 14.75
N LEU A 209 -7.61 6.38 14.77
CA LEU A 209 -7.64 5.36 13.70
C LEU A 209 -9.00 4.64 13.63
N PHE A 210 -9.74 4.59 14.74
CA PHE A 210 -10.98 3.81 14.86
C PHE A 210 -12.25 4.66 14.74
N ILE A 211 -12.12 6.00 14.62
CA ILE A 211 -13.25 6.95 14.71
C ILE A 211 -13.62 7.54 13.35
N LEU A 212 -12.62 7.83 12.50
CA LEU A 212 -12.76 8.43 11.18
C LEU A 212 -12.71 7.36 10.09
#